data_AF-A0AAW2Q0N9-F1
#
_entry.id   AF-A0AAW2Q0N9-F1
#
_cell.length_a   1.000
_cell.length_b   1.000
_cell.length_c   1.000
_cell.angle_alpha   90.00
_cell.angle_beta   90.00
_cell.angle_gamma   90.00
#
_symmetry.space_group_name_H-M   'P 1'
#
loop_
_entity.id
_entity.type
_entity.pdbx_description
1 polymer ?
#
loop_
_entity_poly.entity_id
_entity_poly.type
_entity_poly.pdbx_seq_one_letter_code
_entity_poly.pdbx_strand_id
1 'polypeptide(L)'
;MKELYAVFDRHTRYTVTKTFFNARMIEGLSVREHRVMIPSLVEKLKDLQVDFEEEETYVDLILQLLPPSFDRLIISYNMNGLEGSLHELTNMLVHYEATIENLCRGYYWEKLQPLKQRAKLSDA
;
A
#
# COMPACT_ATOMS: atom_id res chain seq x y z
N MET A 1 36.59 20.46 -1.86
CA MET A 1 35.75 19.60 -2.73
C MET A 1 34.89 18.61 -1.95
N LYS A 2 35.38 17.86 -0.95
CA LYS A 2 34.58 16.86 -0.20
C LYS A 2 33.26 17.40 0.39
N GLU A 3 33.24 18.61 0.93
CA GLU A 3 32.04 19.19 1.55
C GLU A 3 30.92 19.50 0.54
N LEU A 4 31.27 19.98 -0.66
CA LEU A 4 30.28 20.22 -1.73
C LEU A 4 29.65 18.92 -2.20
N TYR A 5 30.44 17.85 -2.36
CA TYR A 5 29.91 16.51 -2.66
C TYR A 5 29.03 15.96 -1.54
N ALA A 6 29.40 16.15 -0.27
CA ALA A 6 28.60 15.70 0.89
C ALA A 6 27.28 16.49 1.07
N VAL A 7 27.28 17.80 0.77
CA VAL A 7 26.07 18.63 0.81
C VAL A 7 25.13 18.27 -0.34
N PHE A 8 25.68 18.03 -1.54
CA PHE A 8 24.91 17.56 -2.69
C PHE A 8 24.30 16.18 -2.45
N ASP A 9 25.04 15.29 -1.81
CA ASP A 9 24.57 13.98 -1.35
C ASP A 9 23.43 14.09 -0.33
N ARG A 10 23.57 14.93 0.71
CA ARG A 10 22.50 15.14 1.70
C ARG A 10 21.23 15.72 1.08
N HIS A 11 21.36 16.75 0.23
CA HIS A 11 20.21 17.36 -0.43
C HIS A 11 19.50 16.38 -1.37
N THR A 12 20.28 15.60 -2.13
CA THR A 12 19.77 14.55 -3.02
C THR A 12 19.01 13.50 -2.21
N ARG A 13 19.62 12.95 -1.15
CA ARG A 13 18.95 12.00 -0.24
C ARG A 13 17.66 12.55 0.38
N TYR A 14 17.66 13.82 0.80
CA TYR A 14 16.46 14.45 1.36
C TYR A 14 15.34 14.59 0.32
N THR A 15 15.66 15.05 -0.90
CA THR A 15 14.67 15.25 -1.96
C THR A 15 14.07 13.91 -2.41
N VAL A 16 14.93 12.89 -2.53
CA VAL A 16 14.59 11.50 -2.83
C VAL A 16 13.63 10.93 -1.79
N THR A 17 14.02 10.95 -0.51
CA THR A 17 13.18 10.42 0.58
C THR A 17 11.87 11.19 0.73
N LYS A 18 11.89 12.52 0.58
CA LYS A 18 10.66 13.33 0.59
C LYS A 18 9.70 12.95 -0.54
N THR A 19 10.20 12.77 -1.76
CA THR A 19 9.39 12.36 -2.90
C THR A 19 8.83 10.95 -2.68
N PHE A 20 9.64 10.05 -2.14
CA PHE A 20 9.24 8.70 -1.77
C PHE A 20 8.09 8.68 -0.74
N PHE A 21 8.24 9.36 0.41
CA PHE A 21 7.19 9.41 1.43
C PHE A 21 5.93 10.16 0.99
N ASN A 22 6.03 11.05 0.00
CA ASN A 22 4.88 11.69 -0.63
C ASN A 22 4.19 10.81 -1.67
N ALA A 23 4.83 9.73 -2.12
CA ALA A 23 4.25 8.74 -3.03
C ALA A 23 3.38 7.68 -2.31
N ARG A 24 3.01 7.92 -1.04
CA ARG A 24 2.07 7.10 -0.28
C ARG A 24 0.82 6.80 -1.11
N MET A 25 0.38 5.55 -1.01
CA MET A 25 -0.82 5.12 -1.68
C MET A 25 -2.02 5.91 -1.15
N ILE A 26 -2.85 6.42 -2.06
CA ILE A 26 -4.04 7.21 -1.71
C ILE A 26 -5.12 6.23 -1.22
N GLU A 27 -5.76 6.57 -0.09
CA GLU A 27 -6.87 5.81 0.46
C GLU A 27 -7.99 5.61 -0.58
N GLY A 28 -8.49 4.37 -0.65
CA GLY A 28 -9.60 4.01 -1.55
C GLY A 28 -9.20 3.74 -3.01
N LEU A 29 -7.92 3.85 -3.39
CA LEU A 29 -7.46 3.32 -4.68
C LEU A 29 -7.28 1.79 -4.60
N SER A 30 -7.71 1.08 -5.65
CA SER A 30 -7.63 -0.38 -5.70
C SER A 30 -6.20 -0.87 -6.00
N VAL A 31 -5.68 -1.74 -5.13
CA VAL A 31 -4.46 -2.55 -5.33
C VAL A 31 -4.63 -3.51 -6.51
N ARG A 32 -5.83 -4.01 -6.79
CA ARG A 32 -6.17 -4.89 -7.92
C ARG A 32 -6.24 -4.18 -9.27
N GLU A 33 -6.81 -2.97 -9.34
CA GLU A 33 -6.70 -2.12 -10.54
C GLU A 33 -5.22 -1.73 -10.80
N HIS A 34 -4.40 -1.71 -9.75
CA HIS A 34 -2.96 -1.50 -9.81
C HIS A 34 -2.14 -2.76 -9.50
N ARG A 35 -2.36 -3.88 -10.21
CA ARG A 35 -1.43 -5.07 -10.20
C ARG A 35 0.05 -4.70 -10.37
N VAL A 36 0.32 -3.50 -10.87
CA VAL A 36 1.62 -2.88 -11.12
C VAL A 36 2.22 -2.25 -9.86
N MET A 37 1.51 -2.16 -8.72
CA MET A 37 1.92 -1.32 -7.60
C MET A 37 3.20 -1.79 -6.92
N ILE A 38 3.38 -3.08 -6.61
CA ILE A 38 4.63 -3.54 -5.99
C ILE A 38 5.82 -3.39 -6.95
N PRO A 39 5.74 -3.84 -8.23
CA PRO A 39 6.78 -3.53 -9.21
C PRO A 39 7.01 -2.03 -9.43
N SER A 40 5.95 -1.21 -9.42
CA SER A 40 6.02 0.26 -9.54
C SER A 40 6.60 0.93 -8.30
N LEU A 41 6.35 0.39 -7.10
CA LEU A 41 6.93 0.84 -5.84
C LEU A 41 8.41 0.45 -5.78
N VAL A 42 8.75 -0.75 -6.24
CA VAL A 42 10.13 -1.22 -6.41
C VAL A 42 10.85 -0.44 -7.52
N GLU A 43 10.21 -0.12 -8.64
CA GLU A 43 10.75 0.75 -9.70
C GLU A 43 10.94 2.17 -9.18
N LYS A 44 9.97 2.73 -8.46
CA LYS A 44 10.11 4.02 -7.77
C LYS A 44 11.23 3.99 -6.74
N LEU A 45 11.53 2.84 -6.12
CA LEU A 45 12.67 2.67 -5.21
C LEU A 45 14.00 2.59 -5.96
N LYS A 46 14.05 1.86 -7.08
CA LYS A 46 15.22 1.77 -7.97
C LYS A 46 15.56 3.11 -8.63
N ASP A 47 14.54 3.89 -9.02
CA ASP A 47 14.67 5.26 -9.55
C ASP A 47 15.37 6.21 -8.56
N LEU A 48 15.38 5.88 -7.27
CA LEU A 48 16.02 6.70 -6.24
C LEU A 48 17.53 6.47 -6.15
N GLN A 49 18.13 5.61 -7.00
CA GLN A 49 19.56 5.28 -7.02
C GLN A 49 20.12 4.82 -5.67
N VAL A 50 19.24 4.39 -4.77
CA VAL A 50 19.61 3.72 -3.53
C VAL A 50 19.32 2.25 -3.75
N ASP A 51 20.27 1.54 -4.35
CA ASP A 51 20.25 0.08 -4.29
C ASP A 51 20.50 -0.29 -2.82
N PHE A 52 19.43 -0.61 -2.10
CA PHE A 52 19.56 -1.27 -0.81
C PHE A 52 20.08 -2.70 -1.08
N GLU A 53 21.14 -3.09 -0.39
CA GLU A 53 21.76 -4.42 -0.54
C GLU A 53 20.85 -5.55 0.00
N GLU A 54 19.94 -5.21 0.93
CA GLU A 54 19.06 -6.14 1.64
C GLU A 54 17.61 -6.02 1.16
N GLU A 55 16.99 -7.15 0.77
CA GLU A 55 15.61 -7.21 0.30
C GLU A 55 14.61 -6.78 1.38
N GLU A 56 14.90 -7.07 2.66
CA GLU A 56 14.06 -6.68 3.79
C GLU A 56 13.89 -5.16 3.90
N THR A 57 14.88 -4.38 3.47
CA THR A 57 14.77 -2.91 3.49
C THR A 57 13.68 -2.42 2.54
N TYR A 58 13.51 -3.06 1.37
CA TYR A 58 12.43 -2.71 0.44
C TYR A 58 11.06 -3.08 1.02
N VAL A 59 10.97 -4.20 1.73
CA VAL A 59 9.74 -4.65 2.41
C VAL A 59 9.31 -3.62 3.46
N ASP A 60 10.22 -3.21 4.34
CA ASP A 60 9.95 -2.21 5.38
C ASP A 60 9.51 -0.86 4.81
N LEU A 61 10.12 -0.45 3.69
CA LEU A 61 9.77 0.78 3.00
C LEU A 61 8.38 0.69 2.35
N ILE A 62 8.03 -0.44 1.74
CA ILE A 62 6.69 -0.66 1.18
C ILE A 62 5.62 -0.62 2.27
N LEU A 63 5.85 -1.29 3.41
CA LEU A 63 4.91 -1.29 4.54
C LEU A 63 4.62 0.14 5.05
N GLN A 64 5.63 1.02 5.07
CA GLN A 64 5.47 2.43 5.46
C GLN A 64 4.71 3.30 4.46
N LEU A 65 4.60 2.86 3.19
CA LEU A 65 3.88 3.59 2.15
C LEU A 65 2.40 3.21 2.04
N LEU A 66 1.98 2.17 2.75
CA LEU A 66 0.59 1.73 2.75
C LEU A 66 -0.32 2.77 3.41
N PRO A 67 -1.59 2.88 2.96
CA PRO A 67 -2.57 3.73 3.61
C PRO A 67 -3.01 3.15 4.97
N PRO A 68 -3.53 3.97 5.91
CA PRO A 68 -4.05 3.53 7.20
C PRO A 68 -5.06 2.36 7.16
N SER A 69 -5.83 2.21 6.08
CA SER A 69 -6.73 1.06 5.87
C SER A 69 -6.02 -0.31 5.91
N PHE A 70 -4.69 -0.33 5.73
CA PHE A 70 -3.84 -1.52 5.77
C PHE A 70 -3.17 -1.76 7.14
N ASP A 71 -3.42 -0.94 8.16
CA ASP A 71 -2.78 -1.07 9.49
C ASP A 71 -2.94 -2.47 10.10
N ARG A 72 -4.10 -3.12 9.92
CA ARG A 72 -4.31 -4.49 10.42
C ARG A 72 -3.44 -5.52 9.71
N LEU A 73 -3.19 -5.33 8.41
CA LEU A 73 -2.26 -6.17 7.65
C LEU A 73 -0.82 -5.96 8.14
N ILE A 74 -0.41 -4.70 8.39
CA ILE A 74 0.94 -4.39 8.90
C ILE A 74 1.15 -5.04 10.27
N ILE A 75 0.18 -4.92 11.19
CA ILE A 75 0.24 -5.57 12.50
C ILE A 75 0.34 -7.09 12.34
N SER A 76 -0.47 -7.68 11.47
CA SER A 76 -0.43 -9.12 11.22
C SER A 76 0.91 -9.57 10.63
N TYR A 77 1.48 -8.78 9.72
CA TYR A 77 2.76 -9.07 9.07
C TYR A 77 3.89 -9.08 10.11
N ASN A 78 3.99 -8.01 10.90
CA ASN A 78 5.03 -7.86 11.94
C ASN A 78 4.92 -8.91 13.04
N MET A 79 3.69 -9.30 13.42
CA MET A 79 3.46 -10.27 14.49
C MET A 79 3.74 -11.71 14.07
N ASN A 80 3.62 -12.03 12.78
CA ASN A 80 3.84 -13.39 12.29
C ASN A 80 5.33 -13.71 12.04
N GLY A 81 6.24 -12.75 12.25
CA GLY A 81 7.67 -12.95 12.04
C GLY A 81 8.02 -13.40 10.62
N LEU A 82 7.18 -13.04 9.65
CA LEU A 82 7.40 -13.38 8.26
C LEU A 82 8.60 -12.58 7.78
N GLU A 83 9.75 -13.24 7.63
CA GLU A 83 10.85 -12.82 6.75
C GLU A 83 10.32 -12.91 5.30
N GLY A 84 9.31 -12.10 5.00
CA GLY A 84 8.54 -12.21 3.78
C GLY A 84 9.30 -11.54 2.66
N SER A 85 9.79 -12.35 1.73
CA SER A 85 10.22 -11.85 0.42
C SER A 85 9.17 -10.89 -0.16
N LEU A 86 9.60 -10.00 -1.07
CA LEU A 86 8.68 -9.07 -1.74
C LEU A 86 7.47 -9.77 -2.39
N HIS A 87 7.66 -11.02 -2.81
CA HIS A 87 6.61 -11.85 -3.38
C HIS A 87 5.51 -12.22 -2.36
N GLU A 88 5.86 -12.55 -1.12
CA GLU A 88 4.88 -12.89 -0.09
C GLU A 88 4.09 -11.67 0.36
N LEU A 89 4.76 -10.54 0.57
CA LEU A 89 4.11 -9.26 0.86
C LEU A 89 3.09 -8.91 -0.24
N THR A 90 3.46 -9.09 -1.51
CA THR A 90 2.57 -8.85 -2.65
C THR A 90 1.29 -9.68 -2.57
N ASN A 91 1.41 -10.98 -2.30
CA ASN A 91 0.25 -11.88 -2.21
C ASN A 91 -0.68 -11.51 -1.05
N MET A 92 -0.12 -11.13 0.10
CA MET A 92 -0.90 -10.68 1.24
C MET A 92 -1.68 -9.40 0.95
N LEU A 93 -1.04 -8.40 0.31
CA LEU A 93 -1.70 -7.15 -0.05
C LEU A 93 -2.89 -7.37 -0.99
N VAL A 94 -2.73 -8.21 -2.01
CA VAL A 94 -3.81 -8.56 -2.96
C VAL A 94 -4.97 -9.26 -2.24
N HIS A 95 -4.67 -10.19 -1.35
CA HIS A 95 -5.71 -10.93 -0.62
C HIS A 95 -6.48 -10.04 0.36
N TYR A 96 -5.75 -9.18 1.08
CA TYR A 96 -6.33 -8.28 2.07
C TYR A 96 -7.23 -7.22 1.43
N GLU A 97 -6.82 -6.66 0.29
CA GLU A 97 -7.66 -5.74 -0.48
C GLU A 97 -8.96 -6.43 -0.95
N ALA A 98 -8.88 -7.63 -1.51
CA ALA A 98 -10.07 -8.39 -1.92
C ALA A 98 -11.00 -8.67 -0.74
N THR A 99 -10.45 -8.87 0.46
CA THR A 99 -11.22 -9.03 1.69
C THR A 99 -11.97 -7.75 2.05
N ILE A 100 -11.30 -6.59 2.00
CA ILE A 100 -11.91 -5.29 2.23
C ILE A 100 -13.04 -5.02 1.22
N GLU A 101 -12.79 -5.26 -0.08
CA GLU A 101 -13.78 -5.04 -1.14
C GLU A 101 -15.05 -5.89 -0.89
N ASN A 102 -14.87 -7.17 -0.56
CA ASN A 102 -15.96 -8.08 -0.26
C ASN A 102 -16.74 -7.67 1.01
N LEU A 103 -16.04 -7.23 2.06
CA LEU A 103 -16.68 -6.73 3.28
C LEU A 103 -17.51 -5.47 3.00
N CYS A 104 -16.97 -4.52 2.24
CA CYS A 104 -17.70 -3.32 1.83
C CYS A 104 -18.94 -3.69 0.99
N ARG A 105 -18.79 -4.54 -0.01
CA ARG A 105 -19.91 -5.00 -0.86
C ARG A 105 -20.99 -5.71 -0.04
N GLY A 106 -20.60 -6.58 0.89
CA GLY A 106 -21.51 -7.26 1.81
C GLY A 106 -22.29 -6.28 2.70
N TYR A 107 -21.58 -5.33 3.32
CA TYR A 107 -22.19 -4.29 4.16
C TYR A 107 -23.23 -3.45 3.39
N TYR A 108 -22.89 -3.00 2.17
CA TYR A 108 -23.84 -2.26 1.34
C TYR A 108 -25.02 -3.13 0.89
N TRP A 109 -24.79 -4.40 0.57
CA TRP A 109 -25.87 -5.31 0.16
C TRP A 109 -26.91 -5.50 1.28
N GLU A 110 -26.46 -5.73 2.52
CA GLU A 110 -27.33 -5.86 3.68
C GLU A 110 -28.09 -4.56 3.99
N LYS A 111 -27.44 -3.40 3.86
CA LYS A 111 -28.08 -2.08 4.05
C LYS A 111 -29.10 -1.72 2.97
N LEU A 112 -28.93 -2.22 1.75
CA LEU A 112 -29.83 -1.94 0.62
C LEU A 112 -31.06 -2.87 0.60
N GLN A 113 -31.02 -4.03 1.26
CA GLN A 113 -32.15 -4.98 1.33
C GLN A 113 -33.44 -4.35 1.89
N PRO A 114 -33.41 -3.64 3.03
CA PRO A 114 -34.61 -2.98 3.58
C PRO A 114 -35.14 -1.86 2.67
N LEU A 115 -34.28 -1.12 1.99
CA LEU A 115 -34.68 0.00 1.13
C LEU A 115 -35.41 -0.48 -0.12
N LYS A 116 -34.98 -1.61 -0.70
CA LYS A 116 -35.66 -2.25 -1.83
C LYS A 116 -37.04 -2.81 -1.45
N GLN A 117 -37.21 -3.28 -0.21
CA GLN A 117 -38.51 -3.73 0.29
C GLN A 117 -39.46 -2.56 0.51
N ARG A 118 -38.95 -1.42 0.99
CA ARG A 118 -39.73 -0.20 1.24
C ARG A 118 -40.23 0.47 -0.04
N ALA A 119 -39.40 0.52 -1.07
CA ALA A 119 -39.81 1.02 -2.40
C ALA A 119 -40.89 0.14 -3.05
N LYS A 120 -40.82 -1.19 -2.88
CA LYS A 120 -41.85 -2.10 -3.38
C LYS A 120 -43.20 -1.98 -2.67
N LEU A 121 -43.24 -1.43 -1.46
CA LEU A 121 -44.45 -1.22 -0.68
C LEU A 121 -45.07 0.17 -0.91
N SER A 122 -44.35 1.13 -1.51
CA SER A 122 -44.91 2.45 -1.86
C SER A 122 -45.55 2.50 -3.24
N ASP A 123 -45.26 1.50 -4.09
CA ASP A 123 -45.77 1.39 -5.46
C ASP A 123 -46.97 0.41 -5.58
N ALA A 124 -47.48 -0.09 -4.45
CA ALA A 124 -48.64 -0.99 -4.34
C ALA A 124 -49.78 -0.31 -3.57
#